data_AF-A0A5C3QP90-F1
#
_entry.id   AF-A0A5C3QP90-F1
#
_cell.length_a   1.000
_cell.length_b   1.000
_cell.length_c   1.000
_cell.angle_alpha   90.00
_cell.angle_beta   90.00
_cell.angle_gamma   90.00
#
_symmetry.space_group_name_H-M   'P 1'
#
loop_
_entity.id
_entity.type
_entity.pdbx_description
1 polymer ?
#
loop_
_entity_poly.entity_id
_entity_poly.type
_entity_poly.pdbx_seq_one_letter_code
_entity_poly.pdbx_strand_id
1 'polypeptide(L)'
;MQSNFSNAGTVQFLSTRLLSAATQRATPVGYLHSTIDDLWTHFYTMVWAVVNCQAIRKPTGGVQNARNQLRDSRREKGVLWVLQGPFVSEDSPLVTEVKTLLLDWFNALGRLNVKYETGLAQERGSSLRATMELAMLEGILEFVSAYRQWKEAKGA
;
A
#
# COMPACT_ATOMS: atom_id res chain seq x y z
N MET A 1 19.38 -5.60 29.82
CA MET A 1 19.76 -5.08 28.50
C MET A 1 18.48 -4.92 27.68
N GLN A 2 17.97 -3.68 27.56
CA GLN A 2 16.88 -3.39 26.64
C GLN A 2 17.48 -3.38 25.23
N SER A 3 17.13 -4.36 24.41
CA SER A 3 17.42 -4.32 22.99
C SER A 3 16.57 -3.21 22.39
N ASN A 4 17.17 -2.04 22.18
CA ASN A 4 16.63 -1.03 21.28
C ASN A 4 16.66 -1.63 19.87
N PHE A 5 15.61 -2.36 19.49
CA PHE A 5 15.35 -2.68 18.10
C PHE A 5 15.01 -1.36 17.40
N SER A 6 16.02 -0.65 16.90
CA SER A 6 15.85 0.48 16.00
C SER A 6 15.51 0.03 14.57
N ASN A 7 14.78 -1.06 14.42
CA ASN A 7 14.23 -1.48 13.13
C ASN A 7 12.88 -0.79 12.92
N ALA A 8 12.85 0.53 13.08
CA ALA A 8 11.76 1.30 12.52
C ALA A 8 11.90 1.16 11.00
N GLY A 9 11.09 0.30 10.38
CA GLY A 9 11.06 0.20 8.93
C GLY A 9 10.83 1.59 8.31
N THR A 10 11.24 1.76 7.06
CA THR A 10 11.14 3.03 6.35
C THR A 10 9.70 3.54 6.40
N VAL A 11 9.46 4.64 7.13
CA VAL A 11 8.13 5.19 7.47
C VAL A 11 7.23 5.35 6.24
N GLN A 12 7.84 5.65 5.09
CA GLN A 12 7.19 5.79 3.80
C GLN A 12 6.52 4.50 3.29
N PHE A 13 6.88 3.33 3.82
CA PHE A 13 6.38 2.03 3.40
C PHE A 13 5.63 1.28 4.51
N LEU A 14 5.64 1.75 5.75
CA LEU A 14 4.83 1.10 6.80
C LEU A 14 3.34 1.22 6.49
N SER A 15 2.53 0.23 6.84
CA SER A 15 1.07 0.41 6.89
C SER A 15 0.70 1.53 7.87
N THR A 16 -0.51 2.11 7.77
CA THR A 16 -0.94 3.15 8.73
C THR A 16 -0.99 2.62 10.16
N ARG A 17 -1.40 1.36 10.34
CA ARG A 17 -1.44 0.70 11.66
C ARG A 17 -0.05 0.46 12.22
N LEU A 18 0.85 -0.11 11.41
CA LEU A 18 2.22 -0.38 11.81
C LEU A 18 2.98 0.92 12.09
N LEU A 19 2.75 1.98 11.30
CA LEU A 19 3.30 3.32 11.55
C LEU A 19 2.78 3.89 12.87
N SER A 20 1.49 3.78 13.15
CA SER A 20 0.90 4.25 14.40
C SER A 20 1.48 3.49 15.59
N ALA A 21 1.65 2.17 15.46
CA ALA A 21 2.30 1.34 16.47
C ALA A 21 3.78 1.69 16.69
N ALA A 22 4.51 1.99 15.62
CA ALA A 22 5.93 2.33 15.69
C ALA A 22 6.19 3.75 16.21
N THR A 23 5.27 4.70 16.01
CA THR A 23 5.47 6.13 16.31
C THR A 23 4.74 6.61 17.56
N GLN A 24 3.64 5.97 17.95
CA GLN A 24 2.91 6.35 19.15
C GLN A 24 3.36 5.49 20.34
N ARG A 25 3.92 6.13 21.37
CA ARG A 25 4.17 5.52 22.70
C ARG A 25 2.89 4.99 23.39
N ALA A 26 1.72 5.24 22.81
CA ALA A 26 0.40 4.93 23.32
C ALA A 26 -0.34 3.85 22.52
N THR A 27 0.35 3.08 21.66
CA THR A 27 -0.26 1.81 21.26
C THR A 27 -0.29 0.90 22.48
N PRO A 28 -1.44 0.28 22.80
CA PRO A 28 -1.50 -0.68 23.89
C PRO A 28 -0.46 -1.76 23.59
N VAL A 29 0.31 -2.12 24.61
CA VAL A 29 1.26 -3.24 24.58
C VAL A 29 0.60 -4.41 23.83
N GLY A 30 1.17 -4.82 22.67
CA GLY A 30 0.66 -5.98 21.91
C GLY A 30 0.16 -5.73 20.49
N TYR A 31 0.63 -4.69 19.76
CA TYR A 31 0.42 -4.67 18.31
C TYR A 31 1.05 -5.91 17.66
N LEU A 32 0.24 -6.71 16.97
CA LEU A 32 0.69 -7.85 16.19
C LEU A 32 0.76 -7.44 14.72
N HIS A 33 1.98 -7.47 14.17
CA HIS A 33 2.21 -7.35 12.74
C HIS A 33 1.39 -8.41 12.01
N SER A 34 0.68 -7.99 10.97
CA SER A 34 -0.24 -8.83 10.21
C SER A 34 0.15 -8.86 8.75
N THR A 35 -0.27 -9.88 8.01
CA THR A 35 0.04 -9.94 6.58
C THR A 35 -0.65 -8.83 5.78
N ILE A 36 -1.71 -8.22 6.32
CA ILE A 36 -2.32 -7.03 5.74
C ILE A 36 -1.34 -5.84 5.80
N ASP A 37 -0.50 -5.76 6.83
CA ASP A 37 0.57 -4.75 6.89
C ASP A 37 1.58 -4.97 5.76
N ASP A 38 1.97 -6.21 5.51
CA ASP A 38 2.87 -6.56 4.41
C ASP A 38 2.28 -6.21 3.04
N LEU A 39 0.98 -6.46 2.84
CA LEU A 39 0.28 -6.10 1.60
C LEU A 39 0.24 -4.57 1.39
N TRP A 40 -0.05 -3.80 2.45
CA TRP A 40 0.00 -2.34 2.39
C TRP A 40 1.43 -1.84 2.13
N THR A 41 2.42 -2.43 2.79
CA THR A 41 3.82 -2.11 2.56
C THR A 41 4.22 -2.37 1.12
N HIS A 42 3.84 -3.53 0.57
CA HIS A 42 4.11 -3.88 -0.82
C HIS A 42 3.43 -2.89 -1.79
N PHE A 43 2.18 -2.52 -1.52
CA PHE A 43 1.47 -1.51 -2.30
C PHE A 43 2.20 -0.16 -2.31
N TYR A 44 2.64 0.33 -1.16
CA TYR A 44 3.37 1.61 -1.08
C TYR A 44 4.72 1.54 -1.79
N THR A 45 5.42 0.41 -1.69
CA THR A 45 6.65 0.18 -2.45
C THR A 45 6.40 0.20 -3.95
N MET A 46 5.31 -0.42 -4.42
CA MET A 46 4.94 -0.41 -5.85
C MET A 46 4.61 1.00 -6.35
N VAL A 47 3.82 1.77 -5.59
CA VAL A 47 3.54 3.18 -5.94
C VAL A 47 4.84 3.98 -6.02
N TRP A 48 5.74 3.80 -5.04
CA TRP A 48 7.04 4.47 -5.04
C TRP A 48 7.90 4.08 -6.25
N ALA A 49 7.93 2.80 -6.62
CA ALA A 49 8.69 2.33 -7.79
C ALA A 49 8.13 2.91 -9.09
N VAL A 50 6.80 2.93 -9.24
CA VAL A 50 6.12 3.49 -10.41
C VAL A 50 6.45 4.97 -10.58
N VAL A 51 6.35 5.77 -9.52
CA VAL A 51 6.65 7.21 -9.65
C VAL A 51 8.14 7.49 -9.82
N ASN A 52 9.04 6.63 -9.32
CA ASN A 52 10.49 6.81 -9.42
C ASN A 52 11.14 6.06 -10.60
N CYS A 53 10.34 5.43 -11.47
CA CYS A 53 10.86 4.71 -12.62
C CYS A 53 11.74 5.62 -13.51
N GLN A 54 12.94 5.14 -13.85
CA GLN A 54 13.96 5.91 -14.59
C GLN A 54 13.53 6.28 -16.01
N ALA A 55 12.53 5.59 -16.57
CA ALA A 55 11.90 5.99 -17.83
C ALA A 55 11.28 7.39 -17.75
N ILE A 56 10.96 7.87 -16.54
CA ILE A 56 10.51 9.24 -16.26
C ILE A 56 11.76 10.12 -16.08
N ARG A 57 12.39 10.51 -17.20
CA ARG A 57 13.66 11.27 -17.23
C ARG A 57 13.55 12.70 -16.69
N LYS A 58 12.36 13.31 -16.77
CA LYS A 58 12.05 14.63 -16.21
C LYS A 58 10.62 14.62 -15.65
N PRO A 59 10.43 14.24 -14.37
CA PRO A 59 9.11 14.34 -13.74
C PRO A 59 8.66 15.81 -13.72
N THR A 60 7.53 16.09 -14.34
CA THR A 60 6.88 17.40 -14.34
C THR A 60 5.58 17.35 -13.55
N GLY A 61 5.09 18.52 -13.14
CA GLY A 61 3.76 18.70 -12.55
C GLY A 61 3.41 17.70 -11.44
N GLY A 62 2.37 16.90 -11.69
CA GLY A 62 1.76 16.00 -10.71
C GLY A 62 2.69 14.91 -10.17
N VAL A 63 3.59 14.35 -10.98
CA VAL A 63 4.49 13.26 -10.53
C VAL A 63 5.60 13.76 -9.64
N GLN A 64 6.15 14.95 -9.92
CA GLN A 64 7.13 15.55 -9.01
C GLN A 64 6.49 15.87 -7.65
N ASN A 65 5.24 16.35 -7.64
CA ASN A 65 4.51 16.55 -6.39
C ASN A 65 4.30 15.23 -5.65
N ALA A 66 3.85 14.16 -6.33
CA ALA A 66 3.69 12.84 -5.73
C ALA A 66 5.01 12.31 -5.13
N ARG A 67 6.14 12.44 -5.85
CA ARG A 67 7.48 12.09 -5.34
C ARG A 67 7.82 12.86 -4.06
N ASN A 68 7.57 14.17 -4.04
CA ASN A 68 7.83 14.99 -2.86
C ASN A 68 6.95 14.55 -1.67
N GLN A 69 5.64 14.33 -1.88
CA GLN A 69 4.75 13.87 -0.80
C GLN A 69 5.17 12.49 -0.25
N LEU A 70 5.55 11.56 -1.13
CA LEU A 70 6.03 10.23 -0.71
C LEU A 70 7.35 10.33 0.07
N ARG A 71 8.26 11.23 -0.33
CA ARG A 71 9.53 11.46 0.38
C ARG A 71 9.32 12.11 1.74
N ASP A 72 8.47 13.13 1.81
CA ASP A 72 8.26 13.98 2.99
C ASP A 72 7.31 13.33 4.02
N SER A 73 7.23 11.99 4.03
CA SER A 73 6.38 11.18 4.92
C SER A 73 4.88 11.50 4.84
N ARG A 74 4.43 12.14 3.75
CA ARG A 74 3.01 12.37 3.44
C ARG A 74 2.50 11.30 2.48
N ARG A 75 2.78 10.04 2.84
CA ARG A 75 2.58 8.85 2.00
C ARG A 75 1.17 8.74 1.44
N GLU A 76 0.15 8.83 2.29
CA GLU A 76 -1.26 8.73 1.88
C GLU A 76 -1.64 9.82 0.88
N LYS A 77 -1.19 11.06 1.11
CA LYS A 77 -1.40 12.16 0.16
C LYS A 77 -0.70 11.90 -1.16
N GLY A 78 0.53 11.40 -1.13
CA GLY A 78 1.29 11.04 -2.33
C GLY A 78 0.60 9.94 -3.14
N VAL A 79 0.13 8.89 -2.48
CA VAL A 79 -0.65 7.79 -3.10
C VAL A 79 -1.93 8.32 -3.71
N LEU A 80 -2.75 9.07 -2.96
CA LEU A 80 -3.99 9.63 -3.49
C LEU A 80 -3.73 10.53 -4.69
N TRP A 81 -2.63 11.29 -4.67
CA TRP A 81 -2.21 12.07 -5.81
C TRP A 81 -1.92 11.19 -7.03
N VAL A 82 -1.21 10.06 -6.87
CA VAL A 82 -0.96 9.07 -7.96
C VAL A 82 -2.26 8.43 -8.46
N LEU A 83 -3.19 8.15 -7.57
CA LEU A 83 -4.43 7.44 -7.92
C LEU A 83 -5.52 8.36 -8.50
N GLN A 84 -5.55 9.63 -8.12
CA GLN A 84 -6.64 10.56 -8.46
C GLN A 84 -6.17 11.77 -9.26
N GLY A 85 -4.86 12.04 -9.30
CA GLY A 85 -4.30 13.21 -9.95
C GLY A 85 -4.51 13.22 -11.47
N PRO A 86 -4.60 14.41 -12.08
CA PRO A 86 -4.67 14.58 -13.52
C PRO A 86 -3.28 14.39 -14.14
N PHE A 87 -2.89 13.14 -14.38
CA PHE A 87 -1.64 12.82 -15.08
C PHE A 87 -1.84 12.89 -16.58
N VAL A 88 -0.96 13.62 -17.26
CA VAL A 88 -0.84 13.57 -18.71
C VAL A 88 0.10 12.41 -19.06
N SER A 89 -0.28 11.57 -20.02
CA SER A 89 0.48 10.36 -20.39
C SER A 89 1.93 10.65 -20.81
N GLU A 90 2.19 11.84 -21.38
CA GLU A 90 3.52 12.24 -21.85
C GLU A 90 4.49 12.51 -20.70
N ASP A 91 4.00 13.02 -19.57
CA ASP A 91 4.83 13.37 -18.42
C ASP A 91 5.20 12.14 -17.58
N SER A 92 4.36 11.11 -17.59
CA SER A 92 4.53 9.90 -16.77
C SER A 92 3.77 8.70 -17.33
N PRO A 93 4.28 8.09 -18.42
CA PRO A 93 3.58 7.03 -19.13
C PRO A 93 3.29 5.81 -18.24
N LEU A 94 4.27 5.40 -17.43
CA LEU A 94 4.08 4.25 -16.52
C LEU A 94 3.00 4.51 -15.47
N VAL A 95 2.95 5.71 -14.88
CA VAL A 95 1.90 6.07 -13.91
C VAL A 95 0.54 5.94 -14.55
N THR A 96 0.35 6.55 -15.73
CA THR A 96 -0.92 6.49 -16.47
C THR A 96 -1.28 5.06 -16.86
N GLU A 97 -0.29 4.24 -17.23
CA GLU A 97 -0.51 2.86 -17.67
C GLU A 97 -1.00 1.94 -16.55
N VAL A 98 -0.44 2.09 -15.33
CA VAL A 98 -0.76 1.21 -14.19
C VAL A 98 -1.72 1.86 -13.19
N LYS A 99 -2.17 3.10 -13.43
CA LYS A 99 -3.04 3.86 -12.51
C LYS A 99 -4.29 3.09 -12.11
N THR A 100 -5.00 2.51 -13.08
CA THR A 100 -6.21 1.73 -12.84
C THR A 100 -5.91 0.50 -11.98
N LEU A 101 -4.84 -0.23 -12.30
CA LEU A 101 -4.40 -1.39 -11.51
C LEU A 101 -4.09 -1.00 -10.05
N LEU A 102 -3.36 0.10 -9.85
CA LEU A 102 -3.06 0.59 -8.51
C LEU A 102 -4.33 1.06 -7.77
N LEU A 103 -5.29 1.66 -8.46
CA LEU A 103 -6.55 2.09 -7.86
C LEU A 103 -7.40 0.88 -7.43
N ASP A 104 -7.52 -0.13 -8.28
CA ASP A 104 -8.27 -1.35 -7.99
C ASP A 104 -7.65 -2.09 -6.80
N TRP A 105 -6.32 -2.19 -6.76
CA TRP A 105 -5.60 -2.80 -5.65
C TRP A 105 -5.73 -1.98 -4.35
N PHE A 106 -5.68 -0.65 -4.42
CA PHE A 106 -5.92 0.22 -3.27
C PHE A 106 -7.32 -0.01 -2.67
N ASN A 107 -8.35 -0.09 -3.52
CA ASN A 107 -9.72 -0.36 -3.10
C ASN A 107 -9.88 -1.77 -2.50
N ALA A 108 -9.22 -2.77 -3.10
CA ALA A 108 -9.16 -4.13 -2.56
C ALA A 108 -8.56 -4.18 -1.16
N LEU A 109 -7.39 -3.55 -0.96
CA LEU A 109 -6.74 -3.46 0.35
C LEU A 109 -7.60 -2.71 1.37
N GLY A 110 -8.33 -1.67 0.95
CA GLY A 110 -9.29 -0.97 1.79
C GLY A 110 -10.41 -1.88 2.30
N ARG A 111 -11.05 -2.64 1.40
CA ARG A 111 -12.08 -3.63 1.77
C ARG A 111 -11.51 -4.71 2.68
N LEU A 112 -10.31 -5.18 2.37
CA LEU A 112 -9.63 -6.22 3.15
C LEU A 112 -9.34 -5.76 4.57
N ASN A 113 -8.86 -4.52 4.72
CA ASN A 113 -8.61 -3.93 6.03
C ASN A 113 -9.90 -3.83 6.86
N VAL A 114 -11.01 -3.43 6.25
CA VAL A 114 -12.32 -3.39 6.95
C VAL A 114 -12.75 -4.78 7.43
N LYS A 115 -12.63 -5.81 6.57
CA LYS A 115 -12.91 -7.20 6.95
C LYS A 115 -12.04 -7.65 8.12
N TYR A 116 -10.76 -7.30 8.09
CA TYR A 116 -9.81 -7.65 9.15
C TYR A 116 -10.10 -6.98 10.48
N GLU A 117 -10.39 -5.67 10.50
CA GLU A 117 -10.81 -5.00 11.74
C GLU A 117 -12.09 -5.60 12.31
N THR A 118 -13.04 -5.95 11.42
CA THR A 118 -14.29 -6.60 11.83
C THR A 118 -14.01 -7.97 12.45
N GLY A 119 -13.15 -8.78 11.83
CA GLY A 119 -12.75 -10.09 12.35
C GLY A 119 -12.00 -10.00 13.68
N LEU A 120 -11.07 -9.05 13.82
CA LEU A 120 -10.37 -8.78 15.09
C LEU A 120 -11.33 -8.41 16.22
N ALA A 121 -12.39 -7.66 15.92
CA ALA A 121 -13.38 -7.26 16.92
C ALA A 121 -14.32 -8.41 17.32
N GLN A 122 -14.56 -9.37 16.41
CA GLN A 122 -15.56 -10.43 16.58
C GLN A 122 -14.97 -11.77 17.06
N GLU A 123 -13.71 -12.07 16.74
CA GLU A 123 -13.12 -13.38 16.97
C GLU A 123 -12.00 -13.39 18.02
N ARG A 124 -11.98 -14.41 18.90
CA ARG A 124 -10.89 -14.68 19.84
C ARG A 124 -10.29 -16.07 19.56
N GLY A 125 -8.97 -16.15 19.46
CA GLY A 125 -8.24 -17.44 19.41
C GLY A 125 -7.93 -17.93 17.99
N SER A 126 -8.02 -19.26 17.77
CA SER A 126 -7.56 -19.93 16.55
C SER A 126 -8.32 -19.57 15.27
N SER A 127 -9.55 -19.06 15.38
CA SER A 127 -10.34 -18.61 14.22
C SER A 127 -9.77 -17.33 13.60
N LEU A 128 -9.23 -16.43 14.43
CA LEU A 128 -8.65 -15.18 13.95
C LEU A 128 -7.49 -15.41 12.98
N ARG A 129 -6.64 -16.41 13.26
CA ARG A 129 -5.54 -16.77 12.36
C ARG A 129 -6.03 -17.28 11.00
N ALA A 130 -7.06 -18.14 10.99
CA ALA A 130 -7.67 -18.62 9.75
C ALA A 130 -8.32 -17.47 8.96
N THR A 131 -9.00 -16.56 9.66
CA THR A 131 -9.56 -15.32 9.08
C THR A 131 -8.47 -14.43 8.49
N MET A 132 -7.31 -14.33 9.14
CA MET A 132 -6.14 -13.59 8.64
C MET A 132 -5.51 -14.23 7.40
N GLU A 133 -5.32 -15.56 7.40
CA GLU A 133 -4.75 -16.30 6.28
C GLU A 133 -5.70 -16.27 5.05
N LEU A 134 -7.01 -16.36 5.27
CA LEU A 134 -8.02 -16.22 4.22
C LEU A 134 -8.02 -14.81 3.62
N ALA A 135 -8.00 -13.79 4.47
CA ALA A 135 -7.92 -12.39 4.04
C ALA A 135 -6.66 -12.13 3.17
N MET A 136 -5.50 -12.64 3.58
CA MET A 136 -4.28 -12.56 2.78
C MET A 136 -4.47 -13.20 1.39
N LEU A 137 -4.99 -14.43 1.33
CA LEU A 137 -5.22 -15.14 0.08
C LEU A 137 -6.18 -14.37 -0.82
N GLU A 138 -7.27 -13.82 -0.27
CA GLU A 138 -8.19 -12.95 -1.00
C GLU A 138 -7.46 -11.73 -1.57
N GLY A 139 -6.63 -11.04 -0.78
CA GLY A 139 -5.86 -9.88 -1.24
C GLY A 139 -4.89 -10.20 -2.39
N ILE A 140 -4.19 -11.34 -2.30
CA ILE A 140 -3.28 -11.80 -3.37
C ILE A 140 -4.09 -12.16 -4.63
N LEU A 141 -5.21 -12.86 -4.48
CA LEU A 141 -6.07 -13.26 -5.59
C LEU A 141 -6.72 -12.05 -6.27
N GLU A 142 -7.17 -11.06 -5.49
CA GLU A 142 -7.70 -9.80 -6.01
C GLU A 142 -6.63 -9.06 -6.83
N PHE A 143 -5.39 -8.98 -6.34
CA PHE A 143 -4.28 -8.41 -7.11
C PHE A 143 -3.99 -9.18 -8.40
N VAL A 144 -3.89 -10.52 -8.34
CA VAL A 144 -3.64 -11.36 -9.52
C VAL A 144 -4.76 -11.21 -10.55
N SER A 145 -6.01 -11.14 -10.10
CA SER A 145 -7.16 -10.90 -10.97
C SER A 145 -7.10 -9.53 -11.65
N ALA A 146 -6.84 -8.47 -10.88
CA ALA A 146 -6.70 -7.12 -11.41
C ALA A 146 -5.54 -7.03 -12.42
N TYR A 147 -4.42 -7.69 -12.13
CA TYR A 147 -3.28 -7.76 -13.04
C TYR A 147 -3.62 -8.48 -14.36
N ARG A 148 -4.34 -9.61 -14.30
CA ARG A 148 -4.78 -10.33 -15.52
C ARG A 148 -5.69 -9.48 -16.38
N GLN A 149 -6.70 -8.85 -15.78
CA GLN A 149 -7.62 -7.95 -16.50
C GLN A 149 -6.89 -6.78 -17.13
N TRP A 150 -5.95 -6.17 -16.40
CA TRP A 150 -5.10 -5.11 -16.93
C TRP A 150 -4.26 -5.61 -18.12
N LYS A 151 -3.64 -6.79 -18.00
CA LYS A 151 -2.81 -7.38 -19.05
C LYS A 151 -3.63 -7.68 -20.32
N GLU A 152 -4.80 -8.28 -20.17
CA GLU A 152 -5.73 -8.56 -21.27
C GLU A 152 -6.17 -7.28 -21.99
N ALA A 153 -6.51 -6.22 -21.24
CA ALA A 153 -6.89 -4.93 -21.81
C ALA A 153 -5.75 -4.24 -22.59
N LYS A 154 -4.50 -4.60 -22.34
CA LYS A 154 -3.31 -4.07 -23.02
C LYS A 154 -2.88 -4.89 -24.23
N GLY A 155 -3.45 -6.08 -24.46
CA GLY A 155 -3.05 -6.96 -25.54
C GLY A 155 -1.62 -7.52 -25.40
N ALA A 156 -1.12 -7.65 -24.16
CA ALA A 156 0.22 -8.11 -23.81
C ALA A 156 0.22 -9.54 -23.23
#